data_AF-A0A427C971-F1
#
_entry.id   AF-A0A427C971-F1
#
_cell.length_a   1.000
_cell.length_b   1.000
_cell.length_c   1.000
_cell.angle_alpha   90.00
_cell.angle_beta   90.00
_cell.angle_gamma   90.00
#
_symmetry.space_group_name_H-M   'P 1'
#
loop_
_entity.id
_entity.type
_entity.pdbx_description
1 polymer ?
#
loop_
_entity_poly.entity_id
_entity_poly.type
_entity_poly.pdbx_seq_one_letter_code
_entity_poly.pdbx_strand_id
1 'polypeptide(L)'
;MAIRRNRSLRPAPVAGRHLDDGHRLTRYADRVAVRCHRCDAPGWVLADWRPYQWTARFRCGSCGAALDSAAGDWVGPVHYSGRRPCGYCGYQWVCACVPGKPGQPVPTVVSGLCPHCGRSSEVSVSGQRVRDGEANDPHFGLPLLLVEPTRAGVLWAYNAAHLEALQEYVVSPLRERAGVSNGSMFSRLPGWMKLGRNRAMMRKAIERLLVKARHDQRS
;
A
#
# COMPACT_ATOMS: atom_id res chain seq x y z
N MET A 1 27.11 9.87 -14.30
CA MET A 1 26.33 10.48 -15.41
C MET A 1 25.02 11.01 -14.85
N ALA A 2 24.89 12.34 -14.76
CA ALA A 2 23.63 12.97 -14.34
C ALA A 2 22.59 12.77 -15.45
N ILE A 3 21.58 11.94 -15.19
CA ILE A 3 20.40 11.86 -16.05
C ILE A 3 19.77 13.25 -16.02
N ARG A 4 19.92 14.01 -17.09
CA ARG A 4 19.21 15.28 -17.30
C ARG A 4 17.72 14.96 -17.18
N ARG A 5 17.12 15.29 -16.03
CA ARG A 5 15.67 15.39 -15.87
C ARG A 5 15.26 16.49 -16.83
N ASN A 6 14.82 16.14 -18.03
CA ASN A 6 14.31 17.14 -18.97
C ASN A 6 13.01 17.68 -18.36
N ARG A 7 13.15 18.74 -17.56
CA ARG A 7 12.12 19.40 -16.76
C ARG A 7 11.39 20.44 -17.62
N SER A 8 11.12 20.12 -18.89
CA SER A 8 10.08 20.79 -19.66
C SER A 8 8.73 20.22 -19.23
N LEU A 9 8.41 20.43 -17.95
CA LEU A 9 7.07 20.24 -17.43
C LEU A 9 6.16 21.18 -18.21
N ARG A 10 5.05 20.69 -18.75
CA ARG A 10 3.99 21.59 -19.18
C ARG A 10 3.64 22.50 -18.00
N PRO A 11 3.63 23.84 -18.16
CA PRO A 11 3.37 24.76 -17.06
C PRO A 11 1.91 24.74 -16.61
N ALA A 12 1.00 24.17 -17.42
CA ALA A 12 -0.43 24.13 -17.15
C ALA A 12 -1.06 22.78 -17.53
N PRO A 13 -2.13 22.36 -16.82
CA PRO A 13 -2.98 21.25 -17.22
C PRO A 13 -3.55 21.45 -18.63
N VAL A 14 -3.62 20.38 -19.43
CA VAL A 14 -4.24 20.42 -20.77
C VAL A 14 -5.48 19.53 -20.76
N ALA A 15 -6.60 20.06 -21.23
CA ALA A 15 -7.87 19.33 -21.27
C ALA A 15 -7.72 17.98 -22.00
N GLY A 16 -8.21 16.91 -21.38
CA GLY A 16 -8.13 15.55 -21.92
C GLY A 16 -6.75 14.89 -21.85
N ARG A 17 -5.76 15.50 -21.17
CA ARG A 17 -4.42 14.94 -21.02
C ARG A 17 -4.00 14.93 -19.56
N HIS A 18 -3.72 13.73 -19.05
CA HIS A 18 -3.15 13.56 -17.72
C HIS A 18 -1.62 13.54 -17.81
N LEU A 19 -0.96 14.30 -16.92
CA LEU A 19 0.49 14.30 -16.77
C LEU A 19 0.89 13.56 -15.48
N ASP A 20 1.65 12.47 -15.63
CA ASP A 20 2.31 11.84 -14.49
C ASP A 20 3.49 12.71 -14.05
N ASP A 21 3.32 13.37 -12.90
CA ASP A 21 4.25 14.30 -12.28
C ASP A 21 5.41 13.61 -11.54
N GLY A 22 5.45 12.27 -11.55
CA GLY A 22 6.54 11.49 -10.97
C GLY A 22 6.41 11.24 -9.47
N HIS A 23 5.36 11.75 -8.81
CA HIS A 23 5.21 11.60 -7.37
C HIS A 23 4.82 10.17 -6.97
N ARG A 24 5.40 9.71 -5.86
CA ARG A 24 5.11 8.40 -5.26
C ARG A 24 3.75 8.42 -4.56
N LEU A 25 3.17 7.25 -4.35
CA LEU A 25 1.94 7.07 -3.58
C LEU A 25 2.01 7.69 -2.17
N THR A 26 3.21 7.73 -1.58
CA THR A 26 3.47 8.35 -0.27
C THR A 26 3.10 9.84 -0.21
N ARG A 27 2.91 10.52 -1.35
CA ARG A 27 2.42 11.91 -1.39
C ARG A 27 1.05 12.07 -0.73
N TYR A 28 0.23 11.02 -0.74
CA TYR A 28 -1.11 11.03 -0.16
C TYR A 28 -1.17 10.34 1.22
N ALA A 29 -0.01 10.03 1.81
CA ALA A 29 0.08 9.27 3.06
C ALA A 29 0.14 10.15 4.32
N ASP A 30 -0.01 11.47 4.18
CA ASP A 30 -0.11 12.45 5.26
C ASP A 30 -1.41 12.29 6.07
N ARG A 31 -2.50 11.93 5.41
CA ARG A 31 -3.78 11.67 6.05
C ARG A 31 -4.43 10.45 5.42
N VAL A 32 -4.59 9.38 6.18
CA VAL A 32 -5.09 8.09 5.67
C VAL A 32 -6.37 7.68 6.39
N ALA A 33 -7.43 7.45 5.63
CA ALA A 33 -8.71 6.97 6.13
C ALA A 33 -8.63 5.46 6.39
N VAL A 34 -8.87 5.06 7.64
CA VAL A 34 -8.66 3.69 8.13
C VAL A 34 -9.83 3.20 8.96
N ARG A 35 -9.90 1.89 9.16
CA ARG A 35 -10.76 1.23 10.14
C ARG A 35 -9.94 0.85 11.36
N CYS A 36 -10.50 1.04 12.55
CA CYS A 36 -9.84 0.65 13.79
C CYS A 36 -9.70 -0.87 13.89
N HIS A 37 -8.49 -1.37 14.17
CA HIS A 37 -8.23 -2.81 14.35
C HIS A 37 -8.98 -3.45 15.54
N ARG A 38 -9.55 -2.66 16.47
CA ARG A 38 -10.29 -3.19 17.64
C ARG A 38 -11.81 -3.17 17.50
N CYS A 39 -12.37 -2.13 16.89
CA CYS A 39 -13.82 -1.90 16.86
C CYS A 39 -14.37 -1.61 15.46
N ASP A 40 -13.53 -1.65 14.43
CA ASP A 40 -13.87 -1.35 13.04
C ASP A 40 -14.40 0.08 12.75
N ALA A 41 -14.50 0.93 13.79
CA ALA A 41 -14.93 2.31 13.65
C ALA A 41 -14.00 3.08 12.68
N PRO A 42 -14.55 3.98 11.86
CA PRO A 42 -13.77 4.81 10.96
C PRO A 42 -12.86 5.74 11.76
N GLY A 43 -11.70 6.05 11.19
CA GLY A 43 -10.76 6.98 11.78
C GLY A 43 -9.70 7.44 10.78
N TRP A 44 -8.81 8.29 11.28
CA TRP A 44 -7.76 8.90 10.46
C TRP A 44 -6.39 8.64 11.09
N VAL A 45 -5.47 8.12 10.28
CA VAL A 45 -4.05 8.21 10.57
C VAL A 45 -3.57 9.58 10.09
N LEU A 46 -2.93 10.32 10.98
CA LEU A 46 -2.28 11.59 10.65
C LEU A 46 -0.78 11.37 10.68
N ALA A 47 -0.11 11.75 9.60
CA ALA A 47 1.31 11.60 9.44
C ALA A 47 1.93 12.89 8.90
N ASP A 48 3.05 13.26 9.50
CA ASP A 48 3.88 14.36 9.06
C ASP A 48 5.17 13.79 8.45
N TRP A 49 5.55 14.33 7.29
CA TRP A 49 6.81 14.00 6.65
C TRP A 49 7.83 15.07 7.01
N ARG A 50 8.75 14.72 7.90
CA ARG A 50 9.99 15.48 8.09
C ARG A 50 11.07 14.88 7.20
N PRO A 51 12.12 15.64 6.81
CA PRO A 51 13.17 15.12 5.93
C PRO A 51 13.65 13.75 6.40
N TYR A 52 13.42 12.72 5.56
CA TYR A 52 13.81 11.32 5.76
C TYR A 52 13.05 10.52 6.83
N GLN A 53 12.02 11.09 7.48
CA GLN A 53 11.28 10.39 8.52
C GLN A 53 9.79 10.75 8.56
N TRP A 54 8.94 9.72 8.54
CA TRP A 54 7.53 9.85 8.83
C TRP A 54 7.29 9.79 10.34
N THR A 55 6.50 10.71 10.86
CA THR A 55 5.89 10.60 12.20
C THR A 55 4.38 10.50 12.04
N ALA A 56 3.81 9.35 12.37
CA ALA A 56 2.39 9.06 12.26
C ALA A 56 1.76 8.77 13.63
N ARG A 57 0.48 9.14 13.77
CA ARG A 57 -0.35 8.88 14.94
C ARG A 57 -1.76 8.48 14.52
N PHE A 58 -2.36 7.59 15.29
CA PHE A 58 -3.75 7.20 15.16
C PHE A 58 -4.42 7.20 16.53
N ARG A 59 -5.66 7.68 16.60
CA ARG A 59 -6.52 7.54 17.77
C ARG A 59 -7.95 7.27 17.33
N CYS A 60 -8.51 6.16 17.82
CA CYS A 60 -9.91 5.82 17.56
C CYS A 60 -10.82 6.64 18.49
N GLY A 61 -11.78 7.36 17.91
CA GLY A 61 -12.79 8.12 18.67
C GLY A 61 -13.82 7.25 19.40
N SER A 62 -14.01 5.99 18.98
CA SER A 62 -15.02 5.09 19.57
C SER A 62 -14.46 4.26 20.74
N CYS A 63 -13.37 3.51 20.52
CA CYS A 63 -12.81 2.62 21.55
C CYS A 63 -11.55 3.17 22.25
N GLY A 64 -11.04 4.33 21.84
CA GLY A 64 -9.86 4.96 22.45
C GLY A 64 -8.51 4.31 22.09
N ALA A 65 -8.48 3.27 21.24
CA ALA A 65 -7.22 2.67 20.77
C ALA A 65 -6.33 3.73 20.12
N ALA A 66 -5.06 3.76 20.51
CA ALA A 66 -4.06 4.69 19.98
C ALA A 66 -2.84 3.93 19.46
N LEU A 67 -2.22 4.47 18.41
CA LEU A 67 -0.96 3.96 17.84
C LEU A 67 -0.04 5.16 17.56
N ASP A 68 1.25 5.00 17.85
CA ASP A 68 2.29 5.99 17.57
C ASP A 68 3.48 5.34 16.86
N SER A 69 3.86 5.92 15.72
CA SER A 69 5.03 5.49 14.95
C SER A 69 6.35 5.58 15.75
N ALA A 70 6.45 6.51 16.69
CA ALA A 70 7.62 6.67 17.55
C ALA A 70 7.76 5.52 18.57
N ALA A 71 6.64 4.90 18.96
CA ALA A 71 6.64 3.69 19.78
C ALA A 71 6.94 2.43 18.96
N GLY A 72 7.04 2.54 17.63
CA GLY A 72 7.25 1.40 16.73
C GLY A 72 5.99 0.59 16.48
N ASP A 73 4.81 1.11 16.83
CA ASP A 73 3.54 0.40 16.74
C ASP A 73 3.26 -0.11 15.32
N TRP A 74 2.76 -1.34 15.25
CA TRP A 74 2.30 -1.97 14.01
C TRP A 74 1.24 -3.01 14.34
N VAL A 75 0.10 -2.93 13.67
CA VAL A 75 -1.04 -3.84 13.88
C VAL A 75 -1.46 -4.54 12.59
N GLY A 76 -0.80 -4.23 11.48
CA GLY A 76 -1.08 -4.85 10.19
C GLY A 76 -0.38 -6.18 9.96
N PRO A 77 -0.52 -6.72 8.75
CA PRO A 77 0.08 -7.99 8.37
C PRO A 77 1.62 -7.94 8.44
N VAL A 78 2.19 -9.05 8.89
CA VAL A 78 3.63 -9.31 8.94
C VAL A 78 3.85 -10.66 8.26
N HIS A 79 4.89 -10.80 7.44
CA HIS A 79 5.36 -12.12 7.00
C HIS A 79 6.65 -12.47 7.74
N TYR A 80 6.85 -13.75 7.97
CA TYR A 80 8.09 -14.28 8.54
C TYR A 80 8.81 -15.05 7.46
N SER A 81 10.05 -14.67 7.19
CA SER A 81 10.87 -15.34 6.20
C SER A 81 12.28 -15.61 6.70
N GLY A 82 12.86 -16.68 6.18
CA GLY A 82 14.20 -17.13 6.51
C GLY A 82 14.72 -18.10 5.46
N ARG A 83 16.03 -18.33 5.47
CA ARG A 83 16.67 -19.32 4.61
C ARG A 83 17.84 -19.98 5.32
N ARG A 84 18.07 -21.25 5.03
CA ARG A 84 19.25 -22.00 5.49
C ARG A 84 19.66 -23.09 4.50
N PRO A 85 20.88 -23.63 4.57
CA PRO A 85 21.21 -24.90 3.94
C PRO A 85 20.37 -26.04 4.52
N CYS A 86 20.05 -27.04 3.70
CA CYS A 86 19.35 -28.25 4.12
C CYS A 86 20.19 -29.02 5.15
N GLY A 87 19.59 -29.39 6.28
CA GLY A 87 20.26 -30.16 7.33
C GLY A 87 20.58 -31.61 6.96
N TYR A 88 20.08 -32.10 5.82
CA TYR A 88 20.21 -33.51 5.42
C TYR A 88 21.08 -33.74 4.19
N CYS A 89 20.87 -32.98 3.11
CA CYS A 89 21.61 -33.17 1.85
C CYS A 89 22.56 -32.03 1.51
N GLY A 90 22.66 -31.00 2.36
CA GLY A 90 23.52 -29.84 2.13
C GLY A 90 23.07 -28.90 1.00
N TYR A 91 21.90 -29.15 0.37
CA TYR A 91 21.36 -28.26 -0.67
C TYR A 91 21.25 -26.82 -0.15
N GLN A 92 21.76 -25.89 -0.94
CA GLN A 92 21.81 -24.48 -0.58
C GLN A 92 20.44 -23.84 -0.80
N TRP A 93 19.94 -23.20 0.26
CA TRP A 93 18.70 -22.43 0.35
C TRP A 93 17.40 -23.24 0.35
N VAL A 94 17.15 -23.88 1.50
CA VAL A 94 15.80 -24.13 1.97
C VAL A 94 15.21 -22.82 2.48
N CYS A 95 14.12 -22.37 1.87
CA CYS A 95 13.40 -21.16 2.26
C CYS A 95 12.13 -21.52 3.02
N ALA A 96 11.83 -20.75 4.07
CA ALA A 96 10.53 -20.78 4.73
C ALA A 96 9.93 -19.38 4.69
N CYS A 97 8.65 -19.29 4.31
CA CYS A 97 7.89 -18.05 4.35
C CYS A 97 6.48 -18.37 4.87
N VAL A 98 6.08 -17.71 5.96
CA VAL A 98 4.74 -17.86 6.53
C VAL A 98 4.13 -16.51 6.88
N PRO A 99 2.81 -16.33 6.67
CA PRO A 99 2.13 -15.14 7.15
C PRO A 99 2.03 -15.19 8.68
N GLY A 100 2.22 -14.04 9.32
CA GLY A 100 1.91 -13.84 10.72
C GLY A 100 0.40 -13.87 10.93
N LYS A 101 -0.02 -14.49 12.03
CA LYS A 101 -1.43 -14.55 12.42
C LYS A 101 -1.64 -13.66 13.65
N PRO A 102 -2.66 -12.78 13.65
CA PRO A 102 -3.02 -12.01 14.83
C PRO A 102 -3.24 -12.91 16.04
N GLY A 103 -2.71 -12.52 17.20
CA GLY A 103 -2.88 -13.25 18.46
C GLY A 103 -2.06 -14.53 18.59
N GLN A 104 -1.22 -14.88 17.60
CA GLN A 104 -0.30 -16.00 17.73
C GLN A 104 1.09 -15.53 18.18
N PRO A 105 1.85 -16.37 18.91
CA PRO A 105 3.24 -16.10 19.22
C PRO A 105 4.05 -15.86 17.95
N VAL A 106 4.97 -14.90 18.02
CA VAL A 106 5.90 -14.62 16.92
C VAL A 106 6.76 -15.86 16.66
N PRO A 107 6.67 -16.49 15.47
CA PRO A 107 7.49 -17.65 15.16
C PRO A 107 8.95 -17.22 15.01
N THR A 108 9.86 -17.92 15.67
CA THR A 108 11.31 -17.77 15.50
C THR A 108 11.88 -18.84 14.58
N VAL A 109 11.19 -19.97 14.44
CA VAL A 109 11.58 -21.13 13.62
C VAL A 109 10.37 -21.66 12.87
N VAL A 110 10.56 -21.98 11.58
CA VAL A 110 9.52 -22.51 10.69
C VAL A 110 10.07 -23.65 9.85
N SER A 111 9.27 -24.69 9.63
CA SER A 111 9.64 -25.82 8.76
C SER A 111 9.65 -25.39 7.29
N GLY A 112 10.79 -25.54 6.62
CA GLY A 112 10.93 -25.33 5.18
C GLY A 112 11.23 -26.63 4.45
N LEU A 113 10.55 -26.90 3.33
CA LEU A 113 10.77 -28.11 2.53
C LEU A 113 11.97 -27.91 1.60
N CYS A 114 12.90 -28.86 1.61
CA CYS A 114 14.02 -28.87 0.68
C CYS A 114 13.54 -29.26 -0.73
N PRO A 115 13.72 -28.41 -1.75
CA PRO A 115 13.29 -28.74 -3.11
C PRO A 115 14.11 -29.86 -3.75
N HIS A 116 15.28 -30.19 -3.18
CA HIS A 116 16.17 -31.23 -3.69
C HIS A 116 15.86 -32.62 -3.11
N CYS A 117 15.73 -32.74 -1.78
CA CYS A 117 15.55 -34.04 -1.13
C CYS A 117 14.16 -34.25 -0.49
N GLY A 118 13.26 -33.26 -0.57
CA GLY A 118 11.91 -33.34 -0.01
C GLY A 118 11.82 -33.27 1.51
N ARG A 119 12.95 -33.38 2.24
CA ARG A 119 12.96 -33.30 3.71
C ARG A 119 12.77 -31.87 4.20
N SER A 120 12.10 -31.74 5.34
CA SER A 120 11.95 -30.46 6.03
C SER A 120 13.23 -30.09 6.77
N SER A 121 13.50 -28.80 6.92
CA SER A 121 14.53 -28.28 7.83
C SER A 121 13.94 -27.12 8.62
N GLU A 122 14.33 -27.03 9.89
CA GLU A 122 13.93 -25.93 10.76
C GLU A 122 14.68 -24.65 10.38
N VAL A 123 13.97 -23.67 9.85
CA VAL A 123 14.52 -22.41 9.34
C VAL A 123 14.27 -21.31 10.36
N SER A 124 15.33 -20.66 10.84
CA SER A 124 15.19 -19.43 11.62
C SER A 124 14.59 -18.32 10.76
N VAL A 125 13.55 -17.66 11.25
CA VAL A 125 12.81 -16.63 10.50
C VAL A 125 12.87 -15.27 11.19
N SER A 126 12.71 -14.22 10.40
CA SER A 126 12.57 -12.83 10.88
C SER A 126 11.30 -12.22 10.30
N GLY A 127 10.64 -11.38 11.09
CA GLY A 127 9.39 -10.72 10.69
C GLY A 127 9.64 -9.46 9.86
N GLN A 128 8.89 -9.31 8.78
CA GLN A 128 8.86 -8.09 7.97
C GLN A 128 7.41 -7.63 7.79
N ARG A 129 7.18 -6.32 7.94
CA ARG A 129 5.88 -5.69 7.69
C ARG A 129 5.50 -5.86 6.22
N VAL A 130 4.28 -6.33 5.95
CA VAL A 130 3.77 -6.40 4.58
C VAL A 130 3.34 -5.00 4.17
N ARG A 131 4.04 -4.41 3.19
CA ARG A 131 3.81 -3.03 2.72
C ARG A 131 3.25 -2.95 1.29
N ASP A 132 3.24 -4.07 0.56
CA ASP A 132 2.95 -4.06 -0.87
C ASP A 132 1.47 -4.36 -1.16
N GLY A 133 0.84 -3.51 -1.99
CA GLY A 133 -0.31 -3.83 -2.83
C GLY A 133 -1.68 -4.05 -2.14
N GLU A 134 -1.72 -4.18 -0.83
CA GLU A 134 -2.96 -4.40 -0.09
C GLU A 134 -3.62 -3.09 0.36
N ALA A 135 -4.92 -3.16 0.62
CA ALA A 135 -5.71 -2.03 1.10
C ALA A 135 -5.45 -1.74 2.59
N ASN A 136 -4.18 -1.54 2.95
CA ASN A 136 -3.71 -1.24 4.30
C ASN A 136 -2.98 0.11 4.34
N ASP A 137 -3.02 0.78 5.48
CA ASP A 137 -2.29 2.02 5.69
C ASP A 137 -0.77 1.76 5.79
N PRO A 138 0.09 2.65 5.26
CA PRO A 138 1.52 2.40 5.18
C PRO A 138 2.28 2.58 6.52
N HIS A 139 1.65 3.14 7.54
CA HIS A 139 2.29 3.51 8.81
C HIS A 139 2.08 2.44 9.87
N PHE A 140 0.84 1.98 10.05
CA PHE A 140 0.44 1.04 11.08
C PHE A 140 -0.11 -0.30 10.54
N GLY A 141 -0.46 -0.34 9.25
CA GLY A 141 -1.04 -1.51 8.60
C GLY A 141 -2.50 -1.78 8.96
N LEU A 142 -3.22 -0.76 9.43
CA LEU A 142 -4.67 -0.76 9.59
C LEU A 142 -5.37 -0.95 8.24
N PRO A 143 -6.52 -1.63 8.22
CA PRO A 143 -7.35 -1.73 7.02
C PRO A 143 -7.81 -0.35 6.56
N LEU A 144 -7.73 -0.07 5.26
CA LEU A 144 -8.22 1.18 4.70
C LEU A 144 -9.75 1.25 4.78
N LEU A 145 -10.25 2.46 5.00
CA LEU A 145 -11.69 2.74 4.98
C LEU A 145 -12.21 2.85 3.54
N LEU A 146 -11.42 3.46 2.66
CA LEU A 146 -11.79 3.72 1.27
C LEU A 146 -11.37 2.55 0.37
N VAL A 147 -12.21 1.52 0.33
CA VAL A 147 -11.99 0.29 -0.44
C VAL A 147 -13.28 -0.07 -1.17
N GLU A 148 -13.18 -0.35 -2.47
CA GLU A 148 -14.28 -0.77 -3.34
C GLU A 148 -13.84 -2.00 -4.15
N PRO A 149 -14.44 -3.19 -3.91
CA PRO A 149 -14.22 -4.35 -4.76
C PRO A 149 -14.84 -4.13 -6.14
N THR A 150 -14.11 -4.48 -7.19
CA THR A 150 -14.60 -4.45 -8.57
C THR A 150 -14.38 -5.80 -9.24
N ARG A 151 -15.06 -6.05 -10.37
CA ARG A 151 -14.88 -7.29 -11.14
C ARG A 151 -13.45 -7.52 -11.67
N ALA A 152 -12.59 -6.49 -11.67
CA ALA A 152 -11.23 -6.56 -12.18
C ALA A 152 -10.16 -6.57 -11.07
N GLY A 153 -10.55 -6.25 -9.84
CA GLY A 153 -9.64 -6.10 -8.70
C GLY A 153 -10.21 -5.13 -7.66
N VAL A 154 -9.49 -4.95 -6.56
CA VAL A 154 -9.89 -4.05 -5.48
C VAL A 154 -9.32 -2.66 -5.74
N LEU A 155 -10.19 -1.65 -5.79
CA LEU A 155 -9.80 -0.24 -5.79
C LEU A 155 -9.74 0.24 -4.35
N TRP A 156 -8.69 0.99 -4.00
CA TRP A 156 -8.57 1.63 -2.71
C TRP A 156 -7.84 2.95 -2.82
N ALA A 157 -8.00 3.80 -1.81
CA ALA A 157 -7.29 5.07 -1.72
C ALA A 157 -7.01 5.44 -0.26
N TYR A 158 -6.09 6.38 -0.05
CA TYR A 158 -5.75 6.87 1.29
C TYR A 158 -6.71 7.97 1.73
N ASN A 159 -7.06 8.87 0.82
CA ASN A 159 -7.91 10.03 1.09
C ASN A 159 -8.56 10.53 -0.22
N ALA A 160 -9.35 11.61 -0.10
CA ALA A 160 -10.02 12.23 -1.24
C ALA A 160 -9.04 12.76 -2.30
N ALA A 161 -7.91 13.35 -1.90
CA ALA A 161 -6.91 13.85 -2.85
C ALA A 161 -6.32 12.71 -3.71
N HIS A 162 -6.09 11.55 -3.13
CA HIS A 162 -5.68 10.36 -3.89
C HIS A 162 -6.79 9.91 -4.87
N LEU A 163 -8.06 9.90 -4.45
CA LEU A 163 -9.18 9.57 -5.33
C LEU A 163 -9.33 10.56 -6.50
N GLU A 164 -9.15 11.86 -6.25
CA GLU A 164 -9.19 12.91 -7.27
C GLU A 164 -8.07 12.72 -8.32
N ALA A 165 -6.85 12.41 -7.86
CA ALA A 165 -5.74 12.10 -8.76
C ALA A 165 -6.01 10.84 -9.63
N LEU A 166 -6.63 9.81 -9.04
CA LEU A 166 -7.07 8.62 -9.80
C LEU A 166 -8.19 8.98 -10.78
N GLN A 167 -9.13 9.85 -10.39
CA GLN A 167 -10.22 10.29 -11.25
C GLN A 167 -9.68 11.00 -12.48
N GLU A 168 -8.77 11.95 -12.30
CA GLU A 168 -8.11 12.70 -13.38
C GLU A 168 -7.40 11.76 -14.37
N TYR A 169 -6.71 10.75 -13.85
CA TYR A 169 -6.05 9.71 -14.65
C TYR A 169 -7.02 8.84 -15.47
N VAL A 170 -8.19 8.53 -14.91
CA VAL A 170 -9.20 7.67 -15.53
C VAL A 170 -9.97 8.40 -16.62
N VAL A 171 -10.32 9.67 -16.39
CA VAL A 171 -11.09 10.47 -17.35
C VAL A 171 -10.24 10.95 -18.53
N SER A 172 -8.92 11.03 -18.36
CA SER A 172 -8.03 11.49 -19.43
C SER A 172 -7.83 10.42 -20.52
N PRO A 173 -8.21 10.70 -21.78
CA PRO A 173 -8.00 9.78 -22.89
C PRO A 173 -6.51 9.57 -23.20
N LEU A 174 -5.68 10.60 -23.00
CA LEU A 174 -4.24 10.55 -23.21
C LEU A 174 -3.48 10.74 -21.89
N ARG A 175 -2.38 10.00 -21.73
CA ARG A 175 -1.54 9.99 -20.53
C ARG A 175 -0.09 10.20 -20.93
N GLU A 176 0.50 11.26 -20.42
CA GLU A 176 1.89 11.64 -20.65
C GLU A 176 2.70 11.37 -19.37
N ARG A 177 3.99 11.09 -19.51
CA ARG A 177 4.90 10.91 -18.37
C ARG A 177 6.04 11.89 -18.43
N ALA A 178 6.30 12.58 -17.33
CA ALA A 178 7.50 13.39 -17.16
C ALA A 178 8.70 12.50 -16.82
N GLY A 179 9.22 11.77 -17.81
CA GLY A 179 10.43 10.95 -17.71
C GLY A 179 10.21 9.44 -17.63
N VAL A 180 11.31 8.70 -17.44
CA VAL A 180 11.39 7.23 -17.57
C VAL A 180 11.35 6.48 -16.23
N SER A 181 11.09 7.20 -15.13
CA SER A 181 11.12 6.63 -13.78
C SER A 181 9.87 5.78 -13.50
N ASN A 182 10.08 4.53 -13.08
CA ASN A 182 9.01 3.63 -12.60
C ASN A 182 8.65 3.84 -11.12
N GLY A 183 8.91 5.03 -10.59
CA GLY A 183 8.70 5.39 -9.19
C GLY A 183 7.31 5.96 -8.88
N SER A 184 6.63 6.52 -9.87
CA SER A 184 5.37 7.24 -9.64
C SER A 184 4.23 6.31 -9.24
N MET A 185 3.22 6.86 -8.55
CA MET A 185 1.98 6.15 -8.25
C MET A 185 1.34 5.58 -9.54
N PHE A 186 1.22 6.40 -10.59
CA PHE A 186 0.58 6.00 -11.86
C PHE A 186 1.38 4.93 -12.62
N SER A 187 2.71 4.97 -12.57
CA SER A 187 3.56 3.95 -13.16
C SER A 187 3.39 2.58 -12.49
N ARG A 188 3.14 2.56 -11.18
CA ARG A 188 2.95 1.35 -10.36
C ARG A 188 1.51 0.84 -10.29
N LEU A 189 0.54 1.54 -10.89
CA LEU A 189 -0.85 1.06 -10.89
C LEU A 189 -0.96 -0.34 -11.53
N PRO A 190 -1.84 -1.21 -10.98
CA PRO A 190 -2.14 -2.51 -11.58
C PRO A 190 -2.54 -2.39 -13.05
N GLY A 191 -2.15 -3.38 -13.86
CA GLY A 191 -2.42 -3.37 -15.31
C GLY A 191 -3.89 -3.15 -15.64
N TRP A 192 -4.80 -3.76 -14.88
CA TRP A 192 -6.24 -3.63 -15.10
C TRP A 192 -6.77 -2.19 -14.92
N MET A 193 -6.17 -1.39 -14.03
CA MET A 193 -6.53 0.01 -13.83
C MET A 193 -6.12 0.90 -15.02
N LYS A 194 -5.11 0.45 -15.78
CA LYS A 194 -4.61 1.20 -16.94
C LYS A 194 -5.44 0.94 -18.20
N LEU A 195 -6.22 -0.14 -18.24
CA LEU A 195 -6.97 -0.54 -19.43
C LEU A 195 -8.15 0.39 -19.74
N GLY A 196 -8.22 0.88 -20.98
CA GLY A 196 -9.30 1.76 -21.44
C GLY A 196 -10.71 1.18 -21.24
N ARG A 197 -10.90 -0.14 -21.43
CA ARG A 197 -12.17 -0.84 -21.21
C ARG A 197 -12.68 -0.79 -19.77
N ASN A 198 -11.81 -0.52 -18.79
CA ASN A 198 -12.17 -0.46 -17.38
C ASN A 198 -12.50 0.97 -16.92
N ARG A 199 -12.36 2.00 -17.77
CA ARG A 199 -12.58 3.41 -17.40
C ARG A 199 -13.94 3.69 -16.79
N ALA A 200 -15.02 3.19 -17.40
CA ALA A 200 -16.38 3.41 -16.91
C ALA A 200 -16.61 2.77 -15.53
N MET A 201 -16.04 1.58 -15.30
CA MET A 201 -16.08 0.90 -14.01
C MET A 201 -15.30 1.67 -12.95
N MET A 202 -14.06 2.05 -13.27
CA MET A 202 -13.21 2.81 -12.35
C MET A 202 -13.83 4.14 -11.97
N ARG A 203 -14.39 4.87 -12.93
CA ARG A 203 -15.07 6.15 -12.67
C ARG A 203 -16.20 5.98 -11.65
N LYS A 204 -17.09 4.99 -11.85
CA LYS A 204 -18.17 4.70 -10.90
C LYS A 204 -17.64 4.30 -9.52
N ALA A 205 -16.59 3.47 -9.46
CA ALA A 205 -15.99 3.04 -8.20
C ALA A 205 -15.36 4.22 -7.44
N ILE A 206 -14.66 5.13 -8.14
CA ILE A 206 -14.08 6.34 -7.56
C ILE A 206 -15.18 7.29 -7.06
N GLU A 207 -16.25 7.50 -7.82
CA GLU A 207 -17.39 8.32 -7.42
C GLU A 207 -18.02 7.83 -6.10
N ARG A 208 -18.21 6.52 -5.94
CA ARG A 208 -18.70 5.92 -4.69
C ARG A 208 -17.75 6.19 -3.51
N LEU A 209 -16.45 6.02 -3.72
CA LEU A 209 -15.45 6.27 -2.68
C LEU A 209 -15.31 7.75 -2.32
N LEU A 210 -15.51 8.67 -3.27
CA LEU A 210 -15.53 10.10 -3.00
C LEU A 210 -16.74 10.50 -2.13
N VAL A 211 -17.91 9.93 -2.40
CA VAL A 211 -19.09 10.12 -1.54
C VAL A 211 -18.80 9.62 -0.12
N LYS A 212 -18.21 8.43 0.01
CA LYS A 212 -17.80 7.88 1.31
C LYS A 212 -16.80 8.79 2.04
N ALA A 213 -15.74 9.23 1.34
CA ALA A 213 -14.72 10.09 1.91
C ALA A 213 -15.28 11.44 2.42
N ARG A 214 -16.30 12.00 1.75
CA ARG A 214 -16.95 13.25 2.18
C ARG A 214 -17.83 13.08 3.41
N HIS A 215 -18.50 11.93 3.55
CA HIS A 215 -19.31 11.62 4.73
C HIS A 215 -18.42 11.52 5.98
N ASP A 216 -17.28 10.83 5.85
CA ASP A 216 -16.34 10.60 6.95
C ASP A 216 -15.45 11.82 7.28
N GLN A 217 -15.49 12.89 6.49
CA GLN A 217 -14.83 14.17 6.80
C GLN A 217 -15.67 15.09 7.70
N ARG A 218 -16.99 14.86 7.76
CA ARG A 218 -17.95 15.70 8.51
C ARG A 218 -18.35 15.14 9.88
N SER A 219 -18.07 13.85 10.12
CA SER A 219 -18.29 13.16 11.39
C SER A 219 -17.00 13.09 12.20
#